data_AF-A0A7S0Q7B6-F1
#
_entry.id   AF-A0A7S0Q7B6-F1
#
_cell.length_a   1.000
_cell.length_b   1.000
_cell.length_c   1.000
_cell.angle_alpha   90.00
_cell.angle_beta   90.00
_cell.angle_gamma   90.00
#
_symmetry.space_group_name_H-M   'P 1'
#
loop_
_entity.id
_entity.type
_entity.pdbx_description
1 polymer ?
#
loop_
_entity_poly.entity_id
_entity_poly.type
_entity_poly.pdbx_seq_one_letter_code
_entity_poly.pdbx_strand_id
1 'polypeptide(L)'
;VGEMSVCATLLVLGAAVSAVLVEPLSAPRLARVGTAHIGRRHALLAISSAPLAVLQAANAESAVRPLSGAQALTIGQYLSDVREARRGLEELQTLLELGDERGNEAFRIALRKPPISSIRKACSKVLNELDGTALVSSKQKIYADLKVSLGVLDEGARPGLQKKPAELLAELAKLESMLDAFGADILI
;
A
#
# COMPACT_ATOMS: atom_id res chain seq x y z
N VAL A 1 -16.91 -49.57 19.93
CA VAL A 1 -15.78 -48.74 20.38
C VAL A 1 -15.76 -47.49 19.50
N GLY A 2 -16.11 -46.28 19.90
CA GLY A 2 -16.74 -45.71 21.09
C GLY A 2 -17.14 -44.28 20.70
N GLU A 3 -18.38 -43.89 21.00
CA GLU A 3 -18.91 -42.52 20.88
C GLU A 3 -18.37 -41.64 22.01
N MET A 4 -18.16 -40.33 21.77
CA MET A 4 -18.32 -39.16 22.69
C MET A 4 -17.98 -37.90 21.86
N SER A 5 -18.92 -37.04 21.44
CA SER A 5 -19.62 -35.99 22.20
C SER A 5 -18.70 -35.11 23.05
N VAL A 6 -18.68 -33.80 22.79
CA VAL A 6 -19.09 -32.73 23.74
C VAL A 6 -18.86 -31.34 23.11
N CYS A 7 -19.89 -30.51 23.25
CA CYS A 7 -19.97 -29.08 22.93
C CYS A 7 -19.09 -28.22 23.86
N ALA A 8 -18.58 -27.09 23.37
CA ALA A 8 -18.32 -25.93 24.23
C ALA A 8 -18.36 -24.62 23.42
N THR A 9 -19.55 -24.06 23.35
CA THR A 9 -19.82 -22.65 23.10
C THR A 9 -19.21 -21.83 24.25
N LEU A 10 -18.42 -20.79 23.95
CA LEU A 10 -18.21 -19.71 24.92
C LEU A 10 -18.10 -18.37 24.21
N LEU A 11 -19.10 -17.57 24.56
CA LEU A 11 -19.47 -16.25 24.11
C LEU A 11 -18.97 -15.32 25.21
N VAL A 12 -18.08 -14.38 24.91
CA VAL A 12 -17.74 -13.29 25.84
C VAL A 12 -17.82 -11.96 25.11
N LEU A 13 -18.89 -11.23 25.47
CA LEU A 13 -19.05 -9.81 25.28
C LEU A 13 -17.87 -9.04 25.89
N GLY A 14 -17.43 -8.00 25.18
CA GLY A 14 -16.56 -6.96 25.74
C GLY A 14 -16.88 -5.61 25.11
N ALA A 15 -17.96 -4.98 25.59
CA ALA A 15 -18.29 -3.59 25.31
C ALA A 15 -17.61 -2.67 26.35
N ALA A 16 -16.87 -1.68 25.88
CA ALA A 16 -16.53 -0.44 26.60
C ALA A 16 -16.20 0.59 25.52
N VAL A 17 -17.14 1.43 25.07
CA VAL A 17 -17.62 2.67 25.72
C VAL A 17 -16.47 3.50 26.26
N SER A 18 -16.05 4.48 25.47
CA SER A 18 -15.62 5.79 25.97
C SER A 18 -15.95 6.83 24.91
N ALA A 19 -17.17 7.35 25.02
CA ALA A 19 -17.55 8.63 24.46
C ALA A 19 -16.85 9.72 25.29
N VAL A 20 -16.09 10.60 24.62
CA VAL A 20 -15.76 11.90 25.18
C VAL A 20 -16.55 12.92 24.37
N LEU A 21 -17.57 13.43 25.04
CA LEU A 21 -18.48 14.49 24.64
C LEU A 21 -18.00 15.80 25.29
N VAL A 22 -18.47 16.94 24.78
CA VAL A 22 -18.45 18.31 25.35
C VAL A 22 -17.17 19.09 24.95
N GLU A 23 -17.21 20.25 24.27
CA GLU A 23 -18.20 21.34 24.28
C GLU A 23 -18.14 22.23 23.00
N PRO A 24 -19.27 22.82 22.56
CA PRO A 24 -19.32 23.87 21.54
C PRO A 24 -19.34 25.27 22.17
N LEU A 25 -18.42 26.15 21.76
CA LEU A 25 -18.48 27.58 22.08
C LEU A 25 -19.11 28.37 20.93
N SER A 26 -20.39 28.68 21.12
CA SER A 26 -21.07 29.79 20.46
C SER A 26 -20.43 31.12 20.81
N ALA A 27 -20.29 32.03 19.84
CA ALA A 27 -20.78 33.40 19.99
C ALA A 27 -20.95 34.12 18.62
N PRO A 28 -21.87 35.10 18.52
CA PRO A 28 -22.43 35.63 17.27
C PRO A 28 -21.90 37.03 16.91
N ARG A 29 -22.15 37.49 15.67
CA ARG A 29 -22.40 38.90 15.26
C ARG A 29 -22.80 38.95 13.78
N LEU A 30 -24.09 39.16 13.50
CA LEU A 30 -24.67 40.42 13.01
C LEU A 30 -24.00 40.91 11.70
N ALA A 31 -24.57 40.58 10.55
CA ALA A 31 -25.59 41.39 9.85
C ALA A 31 -24.97 42.39 8.87
N ARG A 32 -25.13 42.14 7.56
CA ARG A 32 -25.40 43.23 6.63
C ARG A 32 -26.37 42.81 5.54
N VAL A 33 -27.49 43.51 5.58
CA VAL A 33 -28.62 43.55 4.67
C VAL A 33 -28.14 43.90 3.26
N GLY A 34 -28.56 43.10 2.28
CA GLY A 34 -28.58 43.44 0.86
C GLY A 34 -29.98 43.11 0.33
N THR A 35 -30.72 44.14 -0.05
CA THR A 35 -32.14 44.12 -0.39
C THR A 35 -32.44 43.46 -1.74
N ALA A 36 -33.66 42.93 -1.79
CA ALA A 36 -34.32 42.23 -2.89
C ALA A 36 -34.27 42.92 -4.26
N HIS A 37 -34.31 42.12 -5.33
CA HIS A 37 -35.27 42.36 -6.41
C HIS A 37 -35.91 41.06 -6.90
N ILE A 38 -37.24 41.09 -6.82
CA ILE A 38 -38.21 40.08 -7.24
C ILE A 38 -38.34 40.14 -8.77
N GLY A 39 -38.09 39.01 -9.44
CA GLY A 39 -38.42 38.80 -10.86
C GLY A 39 -39.47 37.70 -11.00
N ARG A 40 -40.72 38.09 -11.22
CA ARG A 40 -41.85 37.22 -11.61
C ARG A 40 -41.72 36.86 -13.10
N ARG A 41 -42.26 35.67 -13.47
CA ARG A 41 -42.44 35.06 -14.81
C ARG A 41 -41.37 33.98 -15.07
N HIS A 42 -41.63 32.71 -15.39
CA HIS A 42 -42.74 32.01 -16.04
C HIS A 42 -42.80 30.56 -15.53
N ALA A 43 -43.97 30.06 -15.14
CA ALA A 43 -44.91 29.26 -15.94
C ALA A 43 -44.44 27.81 -16.22
N LEU A 44 -45.10 26.92 -15.48
CA LEU A 44 -45.36 25.49 -15.70
C LEU A 44 -45.19 25.01 -17.15
N LEU A 45 -44.49 23.88 -17.31
CA LEU A 45 -44.92 22.80 -18.19
C LEU A 45 -44.39 21.47 -17.66
N ALA A 46 -45.31 20.69 -17.12
CA ALA A 46 -45.16 19.27 -16.87
C ALA A 46 -45.20 18.53 -18.20
N ILE A 47 -44.16 17.76 -18.51
CA ILE A 47 -44.27 16.62 -19.42
C ILE A 47 -43.65 15.42 -18.73
N SER A 48 -44.52 14.45 -18.48
CA SER A 48 -44.29 13.09 -18.07
C SER A 48 -43.10 12.42 -18.77
N SER A 49 -42.15 11.91 -17.99
CA SER A 49 -41.31 10.78 -18.41
C SER A 49 -40.86 9.97 -17.19
N ALA A 50 -41.72 9.06 -16.73
CA ALA A 50 -41.26 7.84 -16.07
C ALA A 50 -41.40 6.70 -17.09
N PRO A 51 -40.61 5.61 -17.07
CA PRO A 51 -39.49 5.28 -16.19
C PRO A 51 -38.27 4.75 -16.99
N LEU A 52 -37.16 5.50 -17.06
CA LEU A 52 -35.86 4.94 -17.49
C LEU A 52 -35.12 4.39 -16.26
N ALA A 53 -35.74 3.40 -15.62
CA ALA A 53 -35.18 2.63 -14.50
C ALA A 53 -34.77 1.21 -14.96
N VAL A 54 -34.24 1.10 -16.18
CA VAL A 54 -33.70 -0.15 -16.74
C VAL A 54 -32.40 0.23 -17.45
N LEU A 55 -31.28 -0.37 -17.03
CA LEU A 55 -29.89 -0.20 -17.53
C LEU A 55 -28.96 0.79 -16.79
N GLN A 56 -29.05 0.91 -15.46
CA GLN A 56 -27.90 1.34 -14.63
C GLN A 56 -27.39 0.22 -13.72
N ALA A 57 -27.67 -1.04 -14.06
CA ALA A 57 -27.22 -2.22 -13.31
C ALA A 57 -26.18 -3.07 -14.06
N ALA A 58 -25.56 -2.54 -15.11
CA ALA A 58 -24.57 -3.26 -15.90
C ALA A 58 -23.54 -2.28 -16.46
N ASN A 59 -22.80 -1.65 -15.54
CA ASN A 59 -21.43 -1.18 -15.71
C ASN A 59 -21.06 -0.46 -14.41
N ALA A 60 -20.88 -1.25 -13.34
CA ALA A 60 -19.87 -0.91 -12.35
C ALA A 60 -18.51 -1.10 -13.02
N GLU A 61 -18.25 -0.28 -14.04
CA GLU A 61 -16.93 -0.03 -14.57
C GLU A 61 -16.19 0.54 -13.36
N SER A 62 -15.27 -0.26 -12.83
CA SER A 62 -14.51 0.01 -11.63
C SER A 62 -14.13 1.49 -11.63
N ALA A 63 -14.76 2.27 -10.76
CA ALA A 63 -14.51 3.69 -10.67
C ALA A 63 -13.07 3.82 -10.18
N VAL A 64 -12.12 3.84 -11.11
CA VAL A 64 -10.70 4.02 -10.84
C VAL A 64 -10.62 5.39 -10.18
N ARG A 65 -10.45 5.38 -8.86
CA ARG A 65 -10.34 6.61 -8.10
C ARG A 65 -9.06 7.31 -8.58
N PRO A 66 -9.16 8.51 -9.16
CA PRO A 66 -7.97 9.25 -9.54
C PRO A 66 -7.17 9.58 -8.27
N LEU A 67 -5.84 9.47 -8.36
CA LEU A 67 -4.95 9.84 -7.26
C LEU A 67 -5.09 11.33 -6.95
N SER A 68 -5.20 11.67 -5.67
CA SER A 68 -5.11 13.06 -5.24
C SER A 68 -3.66 13.57 -5.34
N GLY A 69 -3.47 14.88 -5.49
CA GLY A 69 -2.12 15.47 -5.55
C GLY A 69 -1.27 15.16 -4.30
N ALA A 70 -1.88 15.06 -3.11
CA ALA A 70 -1.17 14.68 -1.89
C ALA A 70 -0.70 13.22 -1.91
N GLN A 71 -1.53 12.31 -2.44
CA GLN A 71 -1.15 10.91 -2.64
C GLN A 71 0.00 10.79 -3.65
N ALA A 72 -0.10 11.49 -4.78
CA ALA A 72 0.94 11.55 -5.81
C ALA A 72 2.31 11.98 -5.24
N LEU A 73 2.35 13.07 -4.45
CA LEU A 73 3.59 13.51 -3.80
C LEU A 73 4.15 12.47 -2.83
N THR A 74 3.29 11.84 -2.03
CA THR A 74 3.68 10.82 -1.06
C THR A 74 4.26 9.58 -1.76
N ILE A 75 3.59 9.11 -2.80
CA ILE A 75 4.06 8.00 -3.64
C ILE A 75 5.41 8.37 -4.26
N GLY A 76 5.56 9.58 -4.80
CA GLY A 76 6.81 10.05 -5.40
C GLY A 76 8.00 10.00 -4.45
N GLN A 77 7.80 10.40 -3.19
CA GLN A 77 8.83 10.29 -2.14
C GLN A 77 9.21 8.83 -1.88
N TYR A 78 8.24 7.95 -1.63
CA TYR A 78 8.59 6.54 -1.34
C TYR A 78 9.13 5.79 -2.56
N LEU A 79 8.80 6.21 -3.79
CA LEU A 79 9.44 5.69 -4.99
C LEU A 79 10.89 6.19 -5.16
N SER A 80 11.27 7.35 -4.60
CA SER A 80 12.70 7.69 -4.53
C SER A 80 13.43 6.74 -3.59
N ASP A 81 12.83 6.43 -2.43
CA ASP A 81 13.42 5.50 -1.45
C ASP A 81 13.59 4.09 -2.06
N VAL A 82 12.61 3.61 -2.83
CA VAL A 82 12.72 2.34 -3.57
C VAL A 82 13.88 2.36 -4.57
N ARG A 83 14.05 3.45 -5.31
CA ARG A 83 15.15 3.60 -6.29
C ARG A 83 16.52 3.70 -5.61
N GLU A 84 16.60 4.37 -4.46
CA GLU A 84 17.83 4.43 -3.67
C GLU A 84 18.19 3.05 -3.12
N ALA A 85 17.21 2.31 -2.58
CA ALA A 85 17.42 0.95 -2.13
C ALA A 85 17.84 0.01 -3.28
N ARG A 86 17.26 0.18 -4.47
CA ARG A 86 17.67 -0.56 -5.68
C ARG A 86 19.14 -0.35 -6.02
N ARG A 87 19.65 0.89 -5.92
CA ARG A 87 21.09 1.18 -6.11
C ARG A 87 21.93 0.55 -5.02
N GLY A 88 21.46 0.61 -3.77
CA GLY A 88 22.15 -0.04 -2.64
C GLY A 88 22.32 -1.56 -2.80
N LEU A 89 21.44 -2.24 -3.56
CA LEU A 89 21.61 -3.66 -3.87
C LEU A 89 22.79 -3.94 -4.82
N GLU A 90 23.13 -3.02 -5.72
CA GLU A 90 24.25 -3.19 -6.65
C GLU A 90 25.57 -3.30 -5.89
N GLU A 91 25.72 -2.52 -4.81
CA GLU A 91 26.90 -2.56 -3.94
C GLU A 91 27.05 -3.93 -3.24
N LEU A 92 25.95 -4.64 -2.98
CA LEU A 92 25.97 -5.94 -2.33
C LEU A 92 26.53 -7.07 -3.21
N GLN A 93 26.51 -6.92 -4.53
CA GLN A 93 27.00 -7.95 -5.46
C GLN A 93 28.46 -8.30 -5.16
N THR A 94 29.28 -7.27 -4.92
CA THR A 94 30.71 -7.42 -4.61
C THR A 94 30.98 -8.22 -3.33
N LEU A 95 30.08 -8.16 -2.34
CA LEU A 95 30.21 -8.89 -1.07
C LEU A 95 29.93 -10.39 -1.25
N LEU A 96 29.03 -10.74 -2.16
CA LEU A 96 28.71 -12.13 -2.48
C LEU A 96 29.77 -12.79 -3.38
N GLU A 97 30.41 -12.02 -4.25
CA GLU A 97 31.47 -12.51 -5.14
C GLU A 97 32.72 -12.99 -4.39
N LEU A 98 33.00 -12.42 -3.21
CA LEU A 98 34.10 -12.86 -2.35
C LEU A 98 33.91 -14.29 -1.83
N GLY A 99 32.66 -14.77 -1.68
CA GLY A 99 32.33 -16.16 -1.33
C GLY A 99 32.72 -16.62 0.08
N ASP A 100 33.44 -15.82 0.85
CA ASP A 100 33.88 -16.15 2.21
C ASP A 100 32.78 -15.95 3.27
N GLU A 101 32.90 -16.65 4.41
CA GLU A 101 31.97 -16.47 5.55
C GLU A 101 31.88 -15.03 6.03
N ARG A 102 33.01 -14.29 5.98
CA ARG A 102 33.07 -12.87 6.32
C ARG A 102 32.30 -12.02 5.31
N GLY A 103 32.37 -12.37 4.02
CA GLY A 103 31.60 -11.71 2.96
C GLY A 103 30.10 -11.92 3.15
N ASN A 104 29.69 -13.14 3.47
CA ASN A 104 28.30 -13.49 3.75
C ASN A 104 27.73 -12.75 4.97
N GLU A 105 28.49 -12.64 6.07
CA GLU A 105 28.03 -11.87 7.23
C GLU A 105 28.01 -10.36 6.95
N ALA A 106 29.01 -9.83 6.23
CA ALA A 106 29.00 -8.44 5.78
C ALA A 106 27.79 -8.13 4.89
N PHE A 107 27.45 -9.05 3.98
CA PHE A 107 26.27 -8.98 3.13
C PHE A 107 24.98 -8.90 3.96
N ARG A 108 24.81 -9.77 4.97
CA ARG A 108 23.63 -9.74 5.86
C ARG A 108 23.52 -8.44 6.63
N ILE A 109 24.64 -7.96 7.16
CA ILE A 109 24.69 -6.68 7.88
C ILE A 109 24.28 -5.55 6.94
N ALA A 110 24.78 -5.53 5.70
CA ALA A 110 24.44 -4.52 4.71
C ALA A 110 22.96 -4.59 4.28
N LEU A 111 22.42 -5.80 4.07
CA LEU A 111 21.00 -6.03 3.75
C LEU A 111 20.05 -5.45 4.82
N ARG A 112 20.47 -5.44 6.09
CA ARG A 112 19.71 -4.94 7.23
C ARG A 112 19.92 -3.45 7.52
N LYS A 113 20.79 -2.78 6.77
CA LYS A 113 21.06 -1.34 6.92
C LYS A 113 20.26 -0.52 5.90
N PRO A 114 20.03 0.78 6.15
CA PRO A 114 19.59 1.70 5.13
C PRO A 114 20.62 1.76 3.98
N PRO A 115 20.19 1.89 2.71
CA PRO A 115 18.80 2.09 2.27
C PRO A 115 17.97 0.80 2.13
N ILE A 116 18.59 -0.39 2.11
CA ILE A 116 17.91 -1.65 1.76
C ILE A 116 16.83 -2.05 2.78
N SER A 117 17.11 -1.85 4.06
CA SER A 117 16.16 -2.14 5.15
C SER A 117 14.83 -1.38 5.05
N SER A 118 14.80 -0.23 4.34
CA SER A 118 13.60 0.60 4.21
C SER A 118 12.65 0.12 3.11
N ILE A 119 13.06 -0.79 2.21
CA ILE A 119 12.26 -1.30 1.08
C ILE A 119 10.85 -1.69 1.52
N ARG A 120 10.75 -2.49 2.60
CA ARG A 120 9.44 -2.99 3.08
C ARG A 120 8.51 -1.85 3.47
N LYS A 121 9.05 -0.83 4.14
CA LYS A 121 8.29 0.35 4.57
C LYS A 121 7.89 1.20 3.36
N ALA A 122 8.81 1.47 2.45
CA ALA A 122 8.55 2.28 1.26
C ALA A 122 7.47 1.63 0.36
N CYS A 123 7.60 0.35 0.04
CA CYS A 123 6.60 -0.38 -0.74
C CYS A 123 5.24 -0.41 -0.04
N SER A 124 5.19 -0.68 1.27
CA SER A 124 3.94 -0.68 2.02
C SER A 124 3.25 0.68 2.03
N LYS A 125 4.02 1.78 2.07
CA LYS A 125 3.45 3.13 2.02
C LYS A 125 2.87 3.44 0.64
N VAL A 126 3.57 3.09 -0.43
CA VAL A 126 3.04 3.20 -1.80
C VAL A 126 1.74 2.42 -1.95
N LEU A 127 1.68 1.18 -1.47
CA LEU A 127 0.46 0.36 -1.55
C LEU A 127 -0.73 0.98 -0.80
N ASN A 128 -0.49 1.58 0.37
CA ASN A 128 -1.56 2.25 1.12
C ASN A 128 -2.10 3.47 0.37
N GLU A 129 -1.24 4.25 -0.29
CA GLU A 129 -1.69 5.41 -1.07
C GLU A 129 -2.38 5.02 -2.38
N LEU A 130 -2.04 3.86 -2.93
CA LEU A 130 -2.69 3.29 -4.12
C LEU A 130 -4.06 2.66 -3.80
N ASP A 131 -4.46 2.54 -2.53
CA ASP A 131 -5.70 1.84 -2.16
C ASP A 131 -6.93 2.37 -2.93
N GLY A 132 -7.73 1.45 -3.45
CA GLY A 132 -8.85 1.74 -4.36
C GLY A 132 -8.47 2.01 -5.82
N THR A 133 -7.20 1.90 -6.21
CA THR A 133 -6.78 1.93 -7.63
C THR A 133 -6.68 0.51 -8.21
N ALA A 134 -6.76 0.39 -9.54
CA ALA A 134 -6.59 -0.89 -10.24
C ALA A 134 -5.17 -1.48 -10.12
N LEU A 135 -4.18 -0.66 -9.71
CA LEU A 135 -2.77 -1.06 -9.62
C LEU A 135 -2.44 -1.79 -8.30
N VAL A 136 -3.28 -1.70 -7.26
CA VAL A 136 -2.97 -2.24 -5.93
C VAL A 136 -2.69 -3.73 -5.98
N SER A 137 -3.55 -4.49 -6.66
CA SER A 137 -3.46 -5.96 -6.67
C SER A 137 -2.16 -6.46 -7.31
N SER A 138 -1.74 -5.85 -8.43
CA SER A 138 -0.49 -6.20 -9.11
C SER A 138 0.72 -5.82 -8.26
N LYS A 139 0.74 -4.61 -7.68
CA LYS A 139 1.83 -4.14 -6.81
C LYS A 139 1.92 -4.92 -5.51
N GLN A 140 0.79 -5.35 -4.96
CA GLN A 140 0.75 -6.14 -3.72
C GLN A 140 1.31 -7.55 -3.92
N LYS A 141 1.10 -8.14 -5.11
CA LYS A 141 1.77 -9.40 -5.49
C LYS A 141 3.29 -9.22 -5.53
N ILE A 142 3.77 -8.19 -6.23
CA ILE A 142 5.22 -7.89 -6.30
C ILE A 142 5.79 -7.67 -4.88
N TYR A 143 5.08 -6.93 -4.03
CA TYR A 143 5.50 -6.73 -2.64
C TYR A 143 5.57 -8.02 -1.82
N ALA A 144 4.64 -8.96 -2.02
CA ALA A 144 4.70 -10.27 -1.38
C ALA A 144 5.96 -11.04 -1.79
N ASP A 145 6.27 -11.06 -3.09
CA ASP A 145 7.43 -11.74 -3.65
C ASP A 145 8.76 -11.09 -3.20
N LEU A 146 8.81 -9.75 -3.12
CA LEU A 146 9.94 -8.99 -2.55
C LEU A 146 10.25 -9.42 -1.12
N LYS A 147 9.22 -9.59 -0.26
CA LYS A 147 9.42 -10.02 1.13
C LYS A 147 10.04 -11.41 1.23
N VAL A 148 9.56 -12.33 0.38
CA VAL A 148 10.08 -13.70 0.32
C VAL A 148 11.53 -13.68 -0.13
N SER A 149 11.84 -12.94 -1.19
CA SER A 149 13.20 -12.82 -1.73
C SER A 149 14.20 -12.26 -0.71
N LEU A 150 13.84 -11.18 0.00
CA LEU A 150 14.66 -10.64 1.10
C LEU A 150 14.90 -11.67 2.21
N GLY A 151 13.91 -12.51 2.53
CA GLY A 151 14.07 -13.59 3.50
C GLY A 151 15.01 -14.69 3.00
N VAL A 152 14.93 -15.05 1.71
CA VAL A 152 15.83 -16.03 1.09
C VAL A 152 17.28 -15.54 1.09
N LEU A 153 17.51 -14.26 0.83
CA LEU A 153 18.85 -13.66 0.87
C LEU A 153 19.43 -13.63 2.30
N ASP A 154 18.64 -13.21 3.29
CA ASP A 154 19.11 -13.11 4.68
C ASP A 154 19.40 -14.49 5.30
N GLU A 155 18.54 -15.49 5.06
CA GLU A 155 18.76 -16.87 5.53
C GLU A 155 19.85 -17.57 4.71
N GLY A 156 19.90 -17.33 3.39
CA GLY A 156 20.87 -17.97 2.52
C GLY A 156 22.31 -17.49 2.73
N ALA A 157 22.52 -16.35 3.37
CA ALA A 157 23.85 -15.88 3.78
C ALA A 157 24.18 -16.26 5.25
N ARG A 158 23.27 -16.91 5.98
CA ARG A 158 23.43 -17.20 7.40
C ARG A 158 24.51 -18.28 7.63
N PRO A 159 25.41 -18.11 8.63
CA PRO A 159 26.39 -19.13 8.98
C PRO A 159 25.75 -20.51 9.20
N GLY A 160 26.29 -21.55 8.56
CA GLY A 160 25.78 -22.93 8.63
C GLY A 160 24.60 -23.26 7.70
N LEU A 161 23.99 -22.27 7.05
CA LEU A 161 22.92 -22.44 6.04
C LEU A 161 23.26 -21.75 4.71
N GLN A 162 24.55 -21.49 4.48
CA GLN A 162 25.04 -20.74 3.33
C GLN A 162 24.65 -21.43 2.03
N LYS A 163 23.91 -20.71 1.19
CA LYS A 163 23.67 -21.11 -0.19
C LYS A 163 24.90 -20.82 -1.03
N LYS A 164 24.95 -21.44 -2.22
CA LYS A 164 26.02 -21.15 -3.18
C LYS A 164 25.98 -19.67 -3.56
N PRO A 165 27.13 -18.97 -3.70
CA PRO A 165 27.17 -17.57 -4.12
C PRO A 165 26.35 -17.28 -5.38
N ALA A 166 26.39 -18.18 -6.37
CA ALA A 166 25.61 -18.07 -7.60
C ALA A 166 24.08 -18.05 -7.37
N GLU A 167 23.58 -18.79 -6.37
CA GLU A 167 22.15 -18.79 -6.02
C GLU A 167 21.75 -17.48 -5.35
N LEU A 168 22.62 -16.92 -4.50
CA LEU A 168 22.40 -15.62 -3.86
C LEU A 168 22.43 -14.48 -4.87
N LEU A 169 23.38 -14.50 -5.81
CA LEU A 169 23.46 -13.53 -6.91
C LEU A 169 22.22 -13.61 -7.81
N ALA A 170 21.73 -14.80 -8.13
CA ALA A 170 20.51 -14.96 -8.92
C ALA A 170 19.27 -14.42 -8.18
N GLU A 171 19.15 -14.68 -6.87
CA GLU A 171 18.06 -14.15 -6.06
C GLU A 171 18.17 -12.62 -5.90
N LEU A 172 19.39 -12.07 -5.82
CA LEU A 172 19.63 -10.63 -5.82
C LEU A 172 19.17 -9.98 -7.13
N ALA A 173 19.57 -10.52 -8.29
CA ALA A 173 19.14 -10.02 -9.59
C ALA A 173 17.60 -10.08 -9.76
N LYS A 174 16.97 -11.11 -9.20
CA LYS A 174 15.51 -11.22 -9.14
C LYS A 174 14.90 -10.13 -8.25
N LEU A 175 15.47 -9.88 -7.07
CA LEU A 175 15.03 -8.80 -6.17
C LEU A 175 15.11 -7.43 -6.86
N GLU A 176 16.22 -7.18 -7.54
CA GLU A 176 16.45 -5.98 -8.33
C GLU A 176 15.36 -5.78 -9.40
N SER A 177 15.10 -6.81 -10.21
CA SER A 177 14.03 -6.77 -11.23
C SER A 177 12.64 -6.54 -10.63
N MET A 178 12.35 -7.09 -9.45
CA MET A 178 11.08 -6.85 -8.76
C MET A 178 10.95 -5.42 -8.26
N LEU A 179 12.03 -4.76 -7.81
CA LEU A 179 12.00 -3.34 -7.43
C LEU A 179 11.76 -2.45 -8.64
N ASP A 180 12.40 -2.76 -9.78
CA ASP A 180 12.19 -2.03 -11.03
C ASP A 180 10.73 -2.18 -11.51
N ALA A 181 10.19 -3.41 -11.48
CA ALA A 181 8.80 -3.69 -11.80
C ALA A 181 7.81 -3.06 -10.79
N PHE A 182 8.22 -2.91 -9.52
CA PHE A 182 7.41 -2.22 -8.51
C PHE A 182 7.30 -0.73 -8.82
N GLY A 183 8.40 -0.09 -9.24
CA GLY A 183 8.41 1.33 -9.63
C GLY A 183 7.82 1.62 -11.00
N ALA A 184 7.80 0.64 -11.92
CA ALA A 184 7.21 0.77 -13.25
C ALA A 184 5.69 1.05 -13.18
N ASP A 185 5.11 1.65 -14.21
CA ASP A 185 3.66 1.89 -14.37
C ASP A 185 2.99 2.82 -13.34
N ILE A 186 3.72 3.26 -12.31
CA ILE A 186 3.26 4.30 -11.39
C ILE A 186 3.66 5.64 -12.01
N LEU A 187 2.86 6.11 -12.95
CA LEU A 187 3.02 7.43 -13.55
C LEU A 187 2.48 8.48 -12.56
N ILE A 188 3.39 9.34 -12.10
CA ILE A 188 3.10 10.51 -11.25
C ILE A 188 3.46 11.75 -12.04
#